data_AF-A0A7R6WQ26-F1
#
_entry.id   AF-A0A7R6WQ26-F1
#
_cell.length_a   1.000
_cell.length_b   1.000
_cell.length_c   1.000
_cell.angle_alpha   90.00
_cell.angle_beta   90.00
_cell.angle_gamma   90.00
#
_symmetry.space_group_name_H-M   'P 1'
#
loop_
_entity.id
_entity.type
_entity.pdbx_description
1 polymer ?
#
loop_
_entity_poly.entity_id
_entity_poly.type
_entity_poly.pdbx_seq_one_letter_code
_entity_poly.pdbx_strand_id
1 'polypeptide(L)' 'MLREFWIEAGEVLALDPKAVVKCPECGEADLTVFDTKAGRDHIERHMRCPKCGAHNALYKNISCD' A
#
# COMPACT_ATOMS: atom_id res chain seq x y z
N MET A 1 9.07 -9.21 11.25
CA MET A 1 9.77 -7.96 10.89
C MET A 1 9.33 -7.42 9.54
N LEU A 2 9.82 -7.88 8.37
CA LEU A 2 9.43 -7.28 7.06
C LEU A 2 7.92 -7.29 6.80
N ARG A 3 7.23 -8.39 7.14
CA ARG A 3 5.77 -8.48 7.04
C ARG A 3 5.03 -7.48 7.93
N GLU A 4 5.50 -7.26 9.15
CA GLU A 4 4.87 -6.35 10.11
C GLU A 4 4.98 -4.90 9.63
N PHE A 5 6.15 -4.50 9.10
CA PHE A 5 6.32 -3.16 8.51
C PHE A 5 5.41 -2.94 7.30
N TRP A 6 5.13 -3.97 6.51
CA TRP A 6 4.14 -3.89 5.43
C TRP A 6 2.71 -3.75 5.96
N ILE A 7 2.38 -4.39 7.08
CA ILE A 7 1.08 -4.24 7.74
C ILE A 7 0.93 -2.81 8.27
N GLU A 8 1.93 -2.29 8.99
CA GLU A 8 1.95 -0.91 9.50
C GLU A 8 1.84 0.12 8.38
N ALA A 9 2.58 -0.06 7.28
CA ALA A 9 2.45 0.77 6.08
C ALA A 9 1.01 0.76 5.54
N GLY A 10 0.36 -0.40 5.54
CA GLY A 10 -1.02 -0.55 5.12
C GLY A 10 -2.01 0.12 6.06
N GLU A 11 -1.81 0.03 7.37
CA GLU A 11 -2.64 0.71 8.38
C GLU A 11 -2.56 2.23 8.24
N VAL A 12 -1.36 2.78 8.06
CA VAL A 12 -1.17 4.21 7.82
C VAL A 12 -1.92 4.67 6.56
N LEU A 13 -1.79 3.93 5.45
CA LEU A 13 -2.47 4.27 4.20
C LEU A 13 -3.99 4.06 4.28
N ALA A 14 -4.47 3.13 5.10
CA ALA A 14 -5.90 2.95 5.32
C ALA A 14 -6.53 4.15 6.02
N LEU A 15 -5.80 4.78 6.97
CA LEU A 15 -6.23 5.99 7.67
C LEU A 15 -6.08 7.25 6.81
N ASP A 16 -4.94 7.40 6.13
CA ASP A 16 -4.68 8.50 5.20
C ASP A 16 -4.15 7.99 3.85
N PRO A 17 -5.00 7.91 2.82
CA PRO A 17 -4.60 7.50 1.46
C PRO A 17 -3.49 8.33 0.82
N LYS A 18 -3.22 9.53 1.32
CA LYS A 18 -2.18 10.44 0.80
C LYS A 18 -0.91 10.44 1.64
N ALA A 19 -0.84 9.63 2.69
CA ALA A 19 0.34 9.53 3.54
C ALA A 19 1.57 9.08 2.72
N VAL A 20 2.70 9.69 3.03
CA VAL A 20 4.00 9.29 2.47
C VAL A 20 4.59 8.20 3.37
N VAL A 21 4.85 7.03 2.81
CA VAL A 21 5.36 5.87 3.54
C VAL A 21 6.70 5.44 2.96
N LYS A 22 7.72 5.32 3.80
CA LYS A 22 9.04 4.79 3.41
C LYS A 22 8.95 3.32 3.05
N CYS A 23 9.77 2.87 2.10
CA CYS A 23 9.83 1.47 1.71
C CYS A 23 10.17 0.58 2.92
N PRO A 24 9.29 -0.35 3.32
CA PRO A 24 9.53 -1.25 4.46
C PRO A 24 10.73 -2.19 4.31
N GLU A 25 11.21 -2.38 3.07
CA GLU A 25 12.27 -3.33 2.75
C GLU A 25 13.65 -2.69 2.73
N CYS A 26 13.80 -1.57 2.02
CA CYS A 26 15.10 -0.91 1.90
C CYS A 26 15.22 0.39 2.69
N GLY A 27 14.12 1.06 3.07
CA GLY A 27 14.14 2.37 3.75
C GLY A 27 14.61 3.55 2.88
N GLU A 28 15.16 3.31 1.70
CA GLU A 28 15.86 4.31 0.86
C GLU A 28 14.94 5.22 0.02
N ALA A 29 13.66 4.89 -0.12
CA ALA A 29 12.73 5.65 -0.96
C ALA A 29 11.31 5.60 -0.40
N ASP A 30 10.51 6.58 -0.78
CA ASP A 30 9.07 6.57 -0.51
C ASP A 30 8.36 5.62 -1.48
N LEU A 31 7.33 4.95 -0.99
CA LEU A 31 6.48 4.09 -1.80
C LEU A 31 5.69 4.94 -2.79
N THR A 32 5.67 4.51 -4.04
CA THR A 32 4.67 4.96 -5.01
C THR A 32 3.38 4.21 -4.74
N VAL A 33 2.32 4.94 -4.41
CA VAL A 33 1.01 4.37 -4.04
C VAL A 33 -0.04 4.78 -5.07
N PHE A 34 -0.79 3.81 -5.58
CA PHE A 34 -1.90 4.07 -6.50
C PHE A 34 -2.98 3.00 -6.34
N ASP A 35 -4.23 3.43 -6.53
CA ASP A 35 -5.40 2.56 -6.45
C ASP A 35 -5.81 2.12 -7.85
N THR A 36 -6.12 0.84 -8.01
CA THR A 36 -6.70 0.27 -9.23
C THR A 36 -8.04 -0.38 -8.91
N LYS A 37 -8.99 -0.28 -9.85
CA LYS A 37 -10.25 -1.03 -9.74
C LYS A 37 -9.96 -2.49 -10.07
N ALA A 38 -10.07 -3.37 -9.07
CA ALA A 38 -9.81 -4.80 -9.20
C ALA A 38 -11.10 -5.65 -9.27
N GLY A 39 -12.25 -5.08 -8.91
CA GLY A 39 -13.54 -5.74 -9.04
C GLY A 39 -14.72 -4.77 -9.10
N ARG A 40 -15.93 -5.32 -8.93
CA ARG A 40 -17.16 -4.51 -8.87
C ARG A 40 -17.32 -3.80 -7.53
N ASP A 41 -16.86 -4.45 -6.47
CA ASP A 41 -17.07 -4.14 -5.06
C ASP A 41 -15.76 -3.92 -4.30
N HIS A 42 -14.62 -3.95 -4.98
CA HIS A 42 -13.32 -3.71 -4.36
C HIS A 42 -12.32 -3.04 -5.29
N ILE A 43 -11.33 -2.42 -4.64
CA ILE A 43 -10.13 -1.87 -5.27
C ILE A 43 -8.89 -2.53 -4.68
N GLU A 44 -7.80 -2.49 -5.42
CA GLU A 44 -6.47 -2.80 -4.91
C GLU A 44 -5.65 -1.52 -4.80
N ARG A 45 -5.02 -1.31 -3.65
CA ARG A 45 -4.02 -0.27 -3.45
C ARG A 45 -2.65 -0.89 -3.62
N HIS A 46 -1.97 -0.57 -4.72
CA HIS A 46 -0.62 -1.03 -4.96
C HIS A 46 0.39 -0.07 -4.34
N MET A 47 1.41 -0.64 -3.70
CA MET A 47 2.55 0.06 -3.13
C MET A 47 3.81 -0.48 -3.78
N ARG A 48 4.59 0.39 -4.43
CA ARG A 48 5.82 -0.02 -5.12
C ARG A 48 6.98 0.88 -4.74
N CYS A 49 8.10 0.27 -4.38
CA CYS A 49 9.35 1.00 -4.18
C CYS A 49 10.04 1.24 -5.53
N PRO A 50 10.32 2.51 -5.89
CA PRO A 50 11.05 2.81 -7.13
C PRO A 50 12.54 2.45 -7.06
N LYS A 51 13.09 2.21 -5.86
CA LYS A 51 14.52 1.96 -5.64
C LYS A 51 14.90 0.49 -5.67
N CYS A 52 14.23 -0.35 -4.87
CA CYS A 52 14.54 -1.79 -4.78
C CYS A 52 13.53 -2.67 -5.53
N GLY A 53 12.43 -2.10 -6.02
CA GLY A 53 11.40 -2.85 -6.74
C GLY A 53 10.44 -3.64 -5.85
N ALA A 54 10.63 -3.63 -4.52
CA ALA A 54 9.71 -4.26 -3.59
C ALA A 54 8.28 -3.76 -3.79
N HIS A 55 7.32 -4.68 -3.68
CA HIS A 55 5.93 -4.44 -4.03
C HIS A 55 5.01 -5.18 -3.08
N ASN A 56 3.89 -4.53 -2.74
CA ASN A 56 2.79 -5.16 -2.05
C ASN A 56 1.46 -4.49 -2.47
N ALA A 57 0.33 -5.14 -2.20
CA ALA A 57 -1.00 -4.60 -2.51
C ALA A 57 -1.97 -4.84 -1.35
N LEU A 58 -2.85 -3.86 -1.10
CA LEU A 58 -3.93 -3.98 -0.13
C LEU A 58 -5.25 -4.14 -0.87
N TYR A 59 -6.02 -5.13 -0.48
CA TYR A 59 -7.40 -5.28 -0.88
C TYR A 59 -8.29 -4.34 -0.05
N LYS A 60 -9.15 -3.57 -0.70
CA LYS A 60 -10.14 -2.72 -0.03
C LYS A 60 -11.52 -2.90 -0.64
N ASN A 61 -12.47 -3.37 0.18
CA ASN A 61 -13.89 -3.35 -0.17
C ASN A 61 -14.37 -1.90 -0.30
N ILE A 62 -15.17 -1.64 -1.33
CA ILE A 62 -15.88 -0.38 -1.58
C ILE A 62 -17.40 -0.59 -1.55
N SER A 63 -17.87 -1.80 -1.29
CA SER A 63 -19.26 -2.06 -0.92
C SER A 63 -19.55 -1.40 0.43
N CYS A 64 -20.42 -0.39 0.40
CA CYS A 64 -21.03 0.16 1.60
C CYS A 64 -22.21 -0.74 1.98
N ASP A 65 -21.98 -1.71 2.87
CA ASP A 65 -23.05 -2.39 3.62
C ASP A 65 -23.19 -1.76 5.01
#